data_AF-A0A967QD86-F1
#
_entry.id   AF-A0A967QD86-F1
#
_cell.length_a   1.000
_cell.length_b   1.000
_cell.length_c   1.000
_cell.angle_alpha   90.00
_cell.angle_beta   90.00
_cell.angle_gamma   90.00
#
_symmetry.space_group_name_H-M   'P 1'
#
loop_
_entity.id
_entity.type
_entity.pdbx_description
1 polymer ?
#
loop_
_entity_poly.entity_id
_entity_poly.type
_entity_poly.pdbx_seq_one_letter_code
_entity_poly.pdbx_strand_id
1 'polypeptide(L)'
;MNDDPLERCMTGMATGDPAHFFAFVEEFGPKVRWVVLDIVRSMGRHDLVGDADELDGLTLDACEVIFDRASGWRPGGAAPWNWAHKAIRSRVAATIGHRTVELAGDEDPGGEAGSHHGVVADLTADDLDALIARHPRVGLLDLAIRAVGSDRNQEIYWEYRIQQGLGDPSPAVTVAAQFGVQPDNVRQICRRHGRKVWDLVHTDER
;
A
#
# COMPACT_ATOMS: atom_id res chain seq x y z
N MET A 1 27.78 15.05 13.38
CA MET A 1 26.85 14.59 14.43
C MET A 1 25.48 14.72 13.80
N ASN A 2 24.85 13.60 13.42
CA ASN A 2 23.61 13.66 12.62
C ASN A 2 22.48 14.17 13.51
N ASP A 3 21.92 15.32 13.13
CA ASP A 3 20.87 16.02 13.88
C ASP A 3 19.46 15.53 13.53
N ASP A 4 19.34 14.45 12.73
CA ASP A 4 18.06 13.90 12.34
C ASP A 4 17.41 13.15 13.54
N PRO A 5 16.27 13.65 14.06
CA PRO A 5 15.57 13.00 15.17
C PRO A 5 15.16 11.56 14.85
N LEU A 6 14.89 11.24 13.59
CA LEU A 6 14.55 9.88 13.15
C LEU A 6 15.74 8.94 13.32
N GLU A 7 16.91 9.35 12.86
CA GLU A 7 18.13 8.55 12.97
C GLU A 7 18.57 8.34 14.42
N ARG A 8 18.41 9.36 15.28
CA ARG A 8 18.66 9.21 16.72
C ARG A 8 17.75 8.15 17.34
N CYS A 9 16.45 8.22 17.06
CA CYS A 9 15.50 7.22 17.53
C CYS A 9 15.87 5.82 17.04
N MET A 10 16.11 5.65 15.73
CA MET A 10 16.45 4.35 15.15
C MET A 10 17.76 3.78 15.70
N THR A 11 18.78 4.62 15.94
CA THR A 11 20.06 4.18 16.49
C THR A 11 19.91 3.74 17.95
N GLY A 12 19.17 4.48 18.77
CA GLY A 12 18.87 4.08 20.14
C GLY A 12 18.03 2.80 20.21
N MET A 13 17.01 2.68 19.35
CA MET A 13 16.22 1.46 19.23
C MET A 13 17.05 0.26 18.78
N ALA A 14 18.05 0.44 17.91
CA ALA A 14 18.96 -0.63 17.50
C ALA A 14 19.82 -1.17 18.67
N THR A 15 19.99 -0.39 19.74
CA THR A 15 20.63 -0.83 21.00
C THR A 15 19.64 -1.45 21.99
N GLY A 16 18.35 -1.50 21.66
CA GLY A 16 17.30 -2.06 22.50
C GLY A 16 16.80 -1.12 23.59
N ASP A 17 17.03 0.19 23.47
CA ASP A 17 16.61 1.18 24.48
C ASP A 17 15.11 1.54 24.35
N PRO A 18 14.27 1.20 25.36
CA PRO A 18 12.84 1.53 25.34
C PRO A 18 12.56 3.04 25.36
N ALA A 19 13.45 3.89 25.88
CA ALA A 19 13.23 5.33 25.90
C ALA A 19 13.17 5.91 24.47
N HIS A 20 14.02 5.39 23.58
CA HIS A 20 14.03 5.78 22.16
C HIS A 20 12.83 5.21 21.40
N PHE A 21 12.28 4.08 21.84
CA PHE A 21 11.00 3.57 21.32
C PHE A 21 9.85 4.52 21.64
N PHE A 22 9.69 4.95 22.90
CA PHE A 22 8.62 5.89 23.26
C PHE A 22 8.76 7.23 22.53
N ALA A 23 9.98 7.77 22.42
CA ALA A 23 10.23 8.97 21.63
C ALA A 23 9.88 8.78 20.15
N PHE A 24 10.13 7.59 19.59
CA PHE A 24 9.73 7.26 18.23
C PHE A 24 8.20 7.19 18.05
N VAL A 25 7.49 6.56 19.00
CA VAL A 25 6.02 6.46 18.94
C VAL A 25 5.39 7.85 19.04
N GLU A 26 5.86 8.70 19.95
CA GLU A 26 5.34 10.06 20.12
C GLU A 26 5.55 10.91 18.86
N GLU A 27 6.77 10.93 18.31
CA GLU A 27 7.12 11.82 17.20
C GLU A 27 6.70 11.26 15.83
N PHE A 28 6.82 9.95 15.61
CA PHE A 28 6.64 9.32 14.30
C PHE A 28 5.44 8.36 14.24
N GLY A 29 4.75 8.11 15.35
CA GLY A 29 3.52 7.33 15.42
C GLY A 29 2.46 7.77 14.40
N PRO A 30 2.19 9.08 14.20
CA PRO A 30 1.25 9.53 13.17
C PRO A 30 1.63 9.09 11.75
N LYS A 31 2.93 9.00 11.42
CA LYS A 31 3.40 8.54 10.11
C LYS A 31 3.24 7.03 9.96
N VAL A 32 3.50 6.27 11.03
CA VAL A 32 3.26 4.82 11.07
C VAL A 32 1.76 4.52 10.96
N ARG A 33 0.91 5.30 11.65
CA ARG A 33 -0.55 5.20 11.60
C ARG A 33 -1.08 5.34 10.18
N TRP A 34 -0.52 6.23 9.37
CA TRP A 34 -0.89 6.34 7.95
C TRP A 34 -0.60 5.07 7.15
N VAL A 35 0.52 4.41 7.42
CA VAL A 35 0.86 3.12 6.78
C VAL A 35 -0.07 2.01 7.25
N VAL A 36 -0.39 1.95 8.55
CA VAL A 36 -1.35 0.98 9.09
C VAL A 36 -2.74 1.21 8.49
N LEU A 37 -3.20 2.46 8.41
CA LEU A 37 -4.48 2.83 7.81
C LEU A 37 -4.58 2.37 6.35
N ASP A 38 -3.52 2.57 5.56
CA ASP A 38 -3.47 2.11 4.17
C ASP A 38 -3.52 0.58 4.07
N ILE A 39 -2.77 -0.12 4.94
CA ILE A 39 -2.78 -1.58 5.03
C ILE A 39 -4.18 -2.09 5.38
N VAL A 40 -4.81 -1.56 6.43
CA VAL A 40 -6.16 -1.94 6.89
C VAL A 40 -7.20 -1.72 5.80
N ARG A 41 -7.13 -0.58 5.09
CA ARG A 41 -8.01 -0.29 3.94
C ARG A 41 -7.80 -1.26 2.79
N SER A 42 -6.54 -1.59 2.47
CA SER A 42 -6.23 -2.57 1.42
C SER A 42 -6.71 -3.98 1.76
N MET A 43 -6.94 -4.28 3.05
CA MET A 43 -7.53 -5.54 3.53
C MET A 43 -9.06 -5.50 3.59
N GLY A 44 -9.70 -4.39 3.20
CA GLY A 44 -11.16 -4.22 3.22
C GLY A 44 -11.76 -4.08 4.63
N ARG A 45 -10.94 -3.85 5.66
CA ARG A 45 -11.38 -3.69 7.06
C ARG A 45 -11.74 -2.23 7.36
N HIS A 46 -12.73 -1.70 6.64
CA HIS A 46 -13.21 -0.33 6.83
C HIS A 46 -13.86 -0.10 8.21
N ASP A 47 -14.34 -1.17 8.85
CA ASP A 47 -14.83 -1.16 10.23
C ASP A 47 -13.74 -0.68 11.21
N LEU A 48 -12.51 -1.14 11.03
CA LEU A 48 -11.37 -0.76 11.89
C LEU A 48 -10.85 0.65 11.61
N VAL A 49 -11.19 1.25 10.45
CA VAL A 49 -10.84 2.64 10.16
C VAL A 49 -11.67 3.60 11.01
N GLY A 50 -12.88 3.21 11.39
CA GLY A 50 -13.77 3.99 12.26
C GLY A 50 -13.49 3.80 13.75
N ASP A 51 -12.71 2.78 14.12
CA ASP A 51 -12.33 2.47 15.50
C ASP A 51 -10.95 3.06 15.81
N ALA A 52 -10.93 4.18 16.52
CA ALA A 52 -9.70 4.91 16.81
C ALA A 52 -8.75 4.10 17.71
N ASP A 53 -9.31 3.42 18.71
CA ASP A 53 -8.57 2.67 19.73
C ASP A 53 -7.92 1.42 19.12
N GLU A 54 -8.66 0.69 18.29
CA GLU A 54 -8.12 -0.48 17.59
C GLU A 54 -7.01 -0.08 16.60
N LEU A 55 -7.21 1.03 15.87
CA LEU A 55 -6.20 1.53 14.94
C LEU A 55 -4.95 2.06 15.68
N ASP A 56 -5.11 2.62 16.88
CA ASP A 56 -3.98 3.00 17.74
C ASP A 56 -3.21 1.78 18.24
N GLY A 57 -3.92 0.71 18.65
CA GLY A 57 -3.31 -0.58 18.99
C GLY A 57 -2.49 -1.18 17.84
N LEU A 58 -3.05 -1.21 16.62
CA LEU A 58 -2.33 -1.67 15.43
C LEU A 58 -1.14 -0.79 15.05
N THR A 59 -1.23 0.51 15.32
CA THR A 59 -0.11 1.44 15.12
C THR A 59 1.01 1.15 16.11
N LEU A 60 0.69 0.87 17.37
CA LEU A 60 1.68 0.49 18.38
C LEU A 60 2.37 -0.83 18.01
N ASP A 61 1.59 -1.85 17.60
CA ASP A 61 2.10 -3.13 17.08
C ASP A 61 3.07 -2.92 15.90
N ALA A 62 2.76 -1.96 15.01
CA ALA A 62 3.61 -1.62 13.88
C ALA A 62 4.92 -0.92 14.30
N CYS A 63 4.86 -0.05 15.31
CA CYS A 63 6.04 0.56 15.92
C CYS A 63 6.94 -0.49 16.58
N GLU A 64 6.37 -1.46 17.30
CA GLU A 64 7.14 -2.58 17.89
C GLU A 64 7.86 -3.39 16.82
N VAL A 65 7.18 -3.66 15.70
CA VAL A 65 7.77 -4.32 14.52
C VAL A 65 8.99 -3.57 13.98
N ILE A 66 8.99 -2.23 14.04
CA ILE A 66 10.12 -1.39 13.64
C ILE A 66 11.23 -1.47 14.69
N PHE A 67 10.88 -1.41 15.98
CA PHE A 67 11.81 -1.53 17.10
C PHE A 67 12.60 -2.85 17.05
N ASP A 68 11.91 -3.98 16.94
CA ASP A 68 12.52 -5.32 16.87
C ASP A 68 13.51 -5.48 15.72
N ARG A 69 13.32 -4.67 14.67
CA ARG A 69 14.13 -4.72 13.45
C ARG A 69 15.08 -3.55 13.33
N ALA A 70 15.14 -2.64 14.30
CA ALA A 70 15.85 -1.37 14.17
C ALA A 70 17.34 -1.53 13.79
N SER A 71 18.00 -2.60 14.25
CA SER A 71 19.40 -2.92 13.92
C SER A 71 19.66 -3.18 12.43
N GLY A 72 18.62 -3.57 11.67
CA GLY A 72 18.71 -3.83 10.22
C GLY A 72 18.47 -2.60 9.35
N TRP A 73 18.01 -1.49 9.94
CA TRP A 73 17.71 -0.27 9.21
C TRP A 73 18.98 0.56 8.97
N ARG A 74 19.03 1.27 7.83
CA ARG A 74 20.20 2.08 7.44
C ARG A 74 19.82 3.56 7.32
N PRO A 75 20.60 4.46 7.97
CA PRO A 75 20.51 5.91 7.78
C PRO A 75 20.57 6.32 6.30
N GLY A 76 19.84 7.38 5.92
CA GLY A 76 19.75 7.88 4.54
C GLY A 76 19.04 6.96 3.54
N GLY A 77 18.50 5.81 3.98
CA GLY A 77 17.72 4.89 3.17
C GLY A 77 16.22 5.23 3.14
N ALA A 78 15.40 4.22 2.86
CA ALA A 78 13.95 4.36 2.98
C ALA A 78 13.56 4.63 4.44
N ALA A 79 12.50 5.42 4.66
CA ALA A 79 11.96 5.64 6.00
C ALA A 79 11.60 4.32 6.70
N PRO A 80 11.71 4.21 8.05
CA PRO A 80 11.56 2.94 8.76
C PRO A 80 10.24 2.22 8.48
N TRP A 81 9.12 2.93 8.40
CA TRP A 81 7.81 2.36 8.09
C TRP A 81 7.67 1.88 6.64
N ASN A 82 8.39 2.48 5.69
CA ASN A 82 8.44 2.00 4.30
C ASN A 82 9.36 0.79 4.16
N TRP A 83 10.51 0.82 4.84
CA TRP A 83 11.46 -0.30 4.87
C TRP A 83 10.86 -1.55 5.54
N ALA A 84 10.17 -1.36 6.67
CA ALA A 84 9.52 -2.44 7.42
C ALA A 84 8.10 -2.79 6.90
N HIS A 85 7.62 -2.16 5.82
CA HIS A 85 6.23 -2.24 5.37
C HIS A 85 5.70 -3.68 5.29
N LYS A 86 6.45 -4.61 4.66
CA LYS A 86 6.02 -6.01 4.53
C LYS A 86 5.85 -6.69 5.89
N ALA A 87 6.73 -6.37 6.84
CA ALA A 87 6.64 -6.93 8.17
C ALA A 87 5.48 -6.33 8.99
N ILE A 88 5.26 -5.02 8.86
CA ILE A 88 4.10 -4.33 9.45
C ILE A 88 2.81 -4.95 8.90
N ARG A 89 2.70 -5.12 7.58
CA ARG A 89 1.55 -5.76 6.94
C ARG A 89 1.30 -7.16 7.47
N SER A 90 2.35 -7.96 7.63
CA SER A 90 2.24 -9.32 8.18
C SER A 90 1.77 -9.32 9.63
N ARG A 91 2.24 -8.38 10.46
CA ARG A 91 1.80 -8.26 11.87
C ARG A 91 0.35 -7.82 11.93
N VAL A 92 -0.03 -6.79 11.19
CA VAL A 92 -1.41 -6.29 11.10
C VAL A 92 -2.37 -7.39 10.62
N ALA A 93 -2.01 -8.14 9.58
CA ALA A 93 -2.81 -9.28 9.11
C ALA A 93 -2.99 -10.36 10.18
N ALA A 94 -1.94 -10.64 10.97
CA ALA A 94 -2.00 -11.61 12.06
C ALA A 94 -2.88 -11.13 13.22
N THR A 95 -2.81 -9.84 13.59
CA THR A 95 -3.63 -9.25 14.66
C THR A 95 -5.11 -9.25 14.29
N ILE A 96 -5.43 -8.84 13.06
CA ILE A 96 -6.81 -8.69 12.57
C ILE A 96 -7.50 -10.05 12.39
N GLY A 97 -6.73 -11.10 12.11
CA GLY A 97 -7.24 -12.43 11.76
C GLY A 97 -7.93 -12.47 10.38
N HIS A 98 -8.35 -13.67 9.96
CA HIS A 98 -9.20 -13.82 8.77
C HIS A 98 -10.65 -13.46 9.14
N ARG A 99 -11.37 -12.75 8.26
CA ARG A 99 -12.81 -12.54 8.39
C ARG A 99 -13.51 -13.90 8.41
N THR A 100 -13.93 -14.37 9.58
CA THR A 100 -14.86 -15.50 9.70
C THR A 100 -16.27 -14.95 9.59
N VAL A 101 -16.94 -15.20 8.47
CA VAL A 101 -18.39 -15.09 8.38
C VAL A 101 -18.93 -16.45 8.79
N GLU A 102 -19.81 -16.52 9.79
CA GLU A 102 -20.57 -17.74 10.03
C GLU A 102 -21.39 -18.03 8.76
N LEU A 103 -21.08 -19.15 8.10
CA LEU A 103 -21.94 -19.68 7.06
C LEU A 103 -23.27 -20.00 7.73
N ALA A 104 -24.32 -19.24 7.42
CA ALA A 104 -25.67 -19.56 7.86
C ALA A 104 -25.96 -21.03 7.48
N GLY A 105 -26.34 -21.83 8.48
CA GLY A 105 -26.59 -23.25 8.32
C GLY A 105 -27.69 -23.52 7.29
N ASP A 106 -27.57 -24.68 6.63
CA ASP A 106 -28.46 -25.22 5.60
C ASP A 106 -29.96 -24.98 5.87
N GLU A 107 -30.56 -23.94 5.25
CA GLU A 107 -32.01 -23.87 5.02
C GLU A 107 -32.30 -23.23 3.63
N ASP A 108 -32.60 -24.13 2.67
CA ASP A 108 -33.35 -24.02 1.40
C ASP A 108 -32.95 -23.01 0.28
N PRO A 109 -32.85 -23.44 -1.01
CA PRO A 109 -32.28 -22.64 -2.10
C PRO A 109 -33.35 -21.83 -2.81
N GLY A 110 -33.43 -20.53 -2.51
CA GLY A 110 -34.46 -19.67 -3.09
C GLY A 110 -34.14 -18.17 -3.05
N GLY A 111 -32.89 -17.78 -3.25
CA GLY A 111 -32.52 -16.37 -3.28
C GLY A 111 -31.24 -16.16 -4.07
N GLU A 112 -31.36 -15.61 -5.28
CA GLU A 112 -30.25 -15.03 -6.03
C GLU A 112 -29.66 -13.87 -5.23
N ALA A 113 -28.68 -14.15 -4.37
CA ALA A 113 -27.83 -13.15 -3.76
C ALA A 113 -26.44 -13.30 -4.37
N GLY A 114 -26.17 -12.44 -5.34
CA GLY A 114 -25.00 -12.45 -6.19
C GLY A 114 -23.69 -12.63 -5.41
N SER A 115 -23.00 -13.71 -5.74
CA SER A 115 -21.56 -13.85 -5.55
C SER A 115 -20.86 -12.70 -6.30
N HIS A 116 -20.61 -11.59 -5.60
CA HIS A 116 -19.51 -10.70 -5.95
C HIS A 116 -18.25 -11.17 -5.21
N HIS A 117 -17.88 -12.44 -5.38
CA HIS A 117 -16.47 -12.77 -5.36
C HIS A 117 -15.91 -12.19 -6.66
N GLY A 118 -15.56 -10.90 -6.62
CA GLY A 118 -14.83 -10.27 -7.70
C GLY A 118 -13.47 -10.96 -7.81
N VAL A 119 -13.42 -12.07 -8.56
CA VAL A 119 -12.27 -12.32 -9.41
C VAL A 119 -12.09 -10.99 -10.12
N VAL A 120 -11.03 -10.24 -9.79
CA VAL A 120 -10.68 -9.04 -10.52
C VAL A 120 -10.21 -9.54 -11.87
N ALA A 121 -11.18 -9.80 -12.74
CA ALA A 121 -10.95 -9.94 -14.15
C ALA A 121 -10.22 -8.67 -14.59
N ASP A 122 -9.26 -8.86 -15.50
CA ASP A 122 -8.60 -7.82 -16.28
C ASP A 122 -9.52 -6.58 -16.37
N LEU A 123 -9.12 -5.46 -15.76
CA LEU A 123 -9.92 -4.23 -15.81
C LEU A 123 -10.06 -3.86 -17.29
N THR A 124 -11.24 -4.09 -17.86
CA THR A 124 -11.50 -3.72 -19.24
C THR A 124 -11.63 -2.21 -19.35
N ALA A 125 -11.50 -1.65 -20.55
CA ALA A 125 -11.69 -0.21 -20.76
C ALA A 125 -13.07 0.27 -20.23
N ASP A 126 -14.08 -0.59 -20.34
CA ASP A 126 -15.44 -0.33 -19.86
C ASP A 126 -15.52 -0.24 -18.31
N ASP A 127 -14.66 -0.95 -17.58
CA ASP A 127 -14.59 -0.89 -16.11
C ASP A 127 -13.89 0.39 -15.61
N LEU A 128 -12.91 0.89 -16.37
CA LEU A 128 -12.18 2.11 -16.05
C LEU A 128 -13.07 3.35 -16.20
N ASP A 129 -13.87 3.42 -17.25
CA ASP A 129 -14.82 4.53 -17.45
C ASP A 129 -15.86 4.59 -16.32
N ALA A 130 -16.37 3.44 -15.88
CA ALA A 130 -17.27 3.36 -14.73
C ALA A 130 -16.59 3.75 -13.40
N LEU A 131 -15.29 3.53 -13.26
CA LEU A 131 -14.51 3.94 -12.09
C LEU A 131 -14.24 5.45 -12.11
N ILE A 132 -13.89 6.01 -13.26
CA ILE A 132 -13.68 7.45 -13.47
C ILE A 132 -14.96 8.23 -13.17
N ALA A 133 -16.12 7.74 -13.64
CA ALA A 133 -17.41 8.37 -13.37
C ALA A 133 -17.74 8.45 -11.88
N ARG A 134 -17.37 7.41 -11.10
CA ARG A 134 -17.61 7.36 -9.63
C ARG A 134 -16.56 8.15 -8.83
N HIS A 135 -15.34 8.26 -9.36
CA HIS A 135 -14.22 8.89 -8.67
C HIS A 135 -13.47 9.85 -9.62
N PRO A 136 -13.87 11.13 -9.69
CA PRO A 136 -13.30 12.10 -10.62
C PRO A 136 -11.76 12.27 -10.51
N ARG A 137 -11.19 12.03 -9.33
CA ARG A 137 -9.74 12.05 -9.11
C ARG A 137 -9.01 10.93 -9.87
N VAL A 138 -9.66 9.79 -10.10
CA VAL A 138 -9.12 8.70 -10.94
C VAL A 138 -9.05 9.14 -12.40
N GLY A 139 -10.03 9.93 -12.87
CA GLY A 139 -10.00 10.53 -14.20
C GLY A 139 -8.83 11.49 -14.41
N LEU A 140 -8.52 12.33 -13.42
CA LEU A 140 -7.34 13.19 -13.48
C LEU A 140 -6.03 12.40 -13.54
N LEU A 141 -5.94 11.31 -12.78
CA LEU A 141 -4.80 10.41 -12.81
C LEU A 141 -4.67 9.70 -14.17
N ASP A 142 -5.77 9.22 -14.75
CA ASP A 142 -5.77 8.60 -16.08
C ASP A 142 -5.32 9.57 -17.17
N LEU A 143 -5.82 10.80 -17.15
CA LEU A 143 -5.38 11.86 -18.07
C LEU A 143 -3.87 12.11 -17.94
N ALA A 144 -3.36 12.22 -16.71
CA ALA A 144 -1.94 12.45 -16.48
C ALA A 144 -1.07 11.27 -16.94
N ILE A 145 -1.54 10.02 -16.75
CA ILE A 145 -0.85 8.82 -17.20
C ILE A 145 -0.82 8.73 -18.73
N ARG A 146 -1.95 9.00 -19.39
CA ARG A 146 -2.08 8.97 -20.85
C ARG A 146 -1.37 10.12 -21.56
N ALA A 147 -1.14 11.24 -20.86
CA ALA A 147 -0.45 12.40 -21.41
C ALA A 147 1.07 12.19 -21.60
N VAL A 148 1.65 11.12 -21.03
CA VAL A 148 3.09 10.87 -21.09
C VAL A 148 3.41 9.45 -21.54
N GLY A 149 4.60 9.27 -22.12
CA GLY A 149 5.10 7.96 -22.54
C GLY A 149 4.35 7.37 -23.73
N SER A 150 4.61 6.10 -24.01
CA SER A 150 3.93 5.33 -25.06
C SER A 150 2.77 4.54 -24.46
N ASP A 151 1.76 4.21 -25.25
CA ASP A 151 0.58 3.42 -24.84
C ASP A 151 0.98 2.17 -24.05
N ARG A 152 1.94 1.40 -24.56
CA ARG A 152 2.46 0.21 -23.88
C ARG A 152 3.06 0.50 -22.49
N ASN A 153 3.73 1.64 -22.30
CA ASN A 153 4.28 2.01 -21.00
C ASN A 153 3.19 2.50 -20.05
N GLN A 154 2.14 3.12 -20.58
CA GLN A 154 0.97 3.54 -19.82
C GLN A 154 0.22 2.32 -19.28
N GLU A 155 -0.02 1.33 -20.13
CA GLU A 155 -0.65 0.05 -19.76
C GLU A 155 0.17 -0.70 -18.70
N ILE A 156 1.49 -0.86 -18.93
CA ILE A 156 2.39 -1.49 -17.95
C ILE A 156 2.38 -0.74 -16.61
N TYR A 157 2.35 0.59 -16.65
CA TYR A 157 2.30 1.41 -15.43
C TYR A 157 0.96 1.27 -14.70
N TRP A 158 -0.16 1.28 -15.42
CA TRP A 158 -1.49 1.07 -14.86
C TRP A 158 -1.61 -0.29 -14.22
N GLU A 159 -1.26 -1.35 -14.94
CA GLU A 159 -1.33 -2.72 -14.43
C GLU A 159 -0.43 -2.89 -13.19
N TYR A 160 0.78 -2.34 -13.23
CA TYR A 160 1.67 -2.36 -12.06
C TYR A 160 1.05 -1.67 -10.84
N ARG A 161 0.33 -0.56 -11.02
CA ARG A 161 -0.37 0.14 -9.92
C ARG A 161 -1.59 -0.63 -9.43
N ILE A 162 -2.31 -1.32 -10.32
CA ILE A 162 -3.41 -2.20 -9.98
C ILE A 162 -2.90 -3.36 -9.13
N GLN A 163 -1.87 -4.08 -9.57
CA GLN A 163 -1.26 -5.18 -8.83
C GLN A 163 -0.74 -4.74 -7.45
N GLN A 164 -0.18 -3.52 -7.33
CA GLN A 164 0.17 -2.94 -6.04
C GLN A 164 -1.06 -2.72 -5.14
N GLY A 165 -2.14 -2.19 -5.69
CA GLY A 165 -3.40 -2.00 -4.96
C GLY A 165 -4.07 -3.30 -4.54
N LEU A 166 -3.94 -4.35 -5.36
CA LEU A 166 -4.41 -5.71 -5.05
C LEU A 166 -3.53 -6.44 -4.01
N GLY A 167 -2.42 -5.82 -3.59
CA GLY A 167 -1.53 -6.38 -2.58
C GLY A 167 -0.61 -7.49 -3.09
N ASP A 168 -0.36 -7.55 -4.40
CA ASP A 168 0.58 -8.48 -5.00
C ASP A 168 1.99 -8.28 -4.37
N PRO A 169 2.61 -9.32 -3.77
CA PRO A 169 3.94 -9.22 -3.18
C PRO A 169 5.08 -9.06 -4.20
N SER A 170 4.82 -9.27 -5.50
CA SER A 170 5.79 -9.12 -6.58
C SER A 170 5.16 -8.56 -7.88
N PRO A 171 4.62 -7.32 -7.87
CA PRO A 171 3.89 -6.74 -8.99
C PRO A 171 4.69 -6.71 -10.30
N ALA A 172 5.99 -6.45 -10.21
CA ALA A 172 6.87 -6.43 -11.38
C ALA A 172 7.00 -7.80 -12.05
N VAL A 173 6.88 -8.90 -11.30
CA VAL A 173 6.95 -10.27 -11.83
C VAL A 173 5.64 -10.64 -12.51
N THR A 174 4.51 -10.31 -11.88
CA THR A 174 3.16 -10.54 -12.43
C THR A 174 2.93 -9.76 -13.73
N VAL A 175 3.22 -8.45 -13.71
CA VAL A 175 3.12 -7.59 -14.91
C VAL A 175 4.10 -8.04 -15.99
N ALA A 176 5.30 -8.47 -15.61
CA ALA A 176 6.28 -8.97 -16.57
C ALA A 176 5.77 -10.19 -17.35
N ALA A 177 5.14 -11.13 -16.64
CA ALA A 177 4.52 -12.30 -17.24
C ALA A 177 3.38 -11.90 -18.20
N GLN A 178 2.52 -10.96 -17.82
CA GLN A 178 1.39 -10.48 -18.63
C GLN A 178 1.84 -9.76 -19.90
N PHE A 179 2.87 -8.92 -19.83
CA PHE A 179 3.34 -8.10 -20.96
C PHE A 179 4.50 -8.72 -21.75
N GLY A 180 4.94 -9.93 -21.39
CA GLY A 180 6.04 -10.63 -22.07
C GLY A 180 7.38 -9.90 -21.97
N VAL A 181 7.65 -9.21 -20.86
CA VAL A 181 8.90 -8.47 -20.63
C VAL A 181 9.59 -8.94 -19.36
N GLN A 182 10.83 -8.47 -19.12
CA GLN A 182 11.54 -8.81 -17.88
C GLN A 182 11.07 -7.95 -16.69
N PRO A 183 11.01 -8.49 -15.45
CA PRO A 183 10.60 -7.74 -14.26
C PRO A 183 11.41 -6.47 -14.01
N ASP A 184 12.71 -6.48 -14.33
CA ASP A 184 13.55 -5.28 -14.20
C ASP A 184 13.21 -4.20 -15.23
N ASN A 185 12.76 -4.61 -16.42
CA ASN A 185 12.25 -3.68 -17.42
C ASN A 185 10.94 -3.05 -16.94
N VAL A 186 10.03 -3.83 -16.34
CA VAL A 186 8.80 -3.30 -15.71
C VAL A 186 9.14 -2.26 -14.64
N ARG A 187 10.08 -2.57 -13.73
CA ARG A 187 10.52 -1.63 -12.69
C ARG A 187 11.09 -0.35 -13.29
N GLN A 188 11.89 -0.47 -14.35
CA GLN A 188 12.49 0.69 -15.03
C GLN A 188 11.44 1.54 -15.74
N ILE A 189 10.48 0.93 -16.43
CA ILE A 189 9.34 1.59 -17.06
C ILE A 189 8.54 2.33 -15.99
N CYS A 190 8.12 1.65 -14.92
CA CYS A 190 7.29 2.24 -13.88
C CYS A 190 7.98 3.42 -13.18
N ARG A 191 9.30 3.31 -12.93
CA ARG A 191 10.09 4.41 -12.36
C ARG A 191 10.16 5.62 -13.29
N ARG A 192 10.44 5.40 -14.59
CA ARG A 192 10.58 6.49 -15.57
C ARG A 192 9.24 7.13 -15.91
N HIS A 193 8.22 6.31 -16.12
CA HIS A 193 6.86 6.74 -16.45
C HIS A 193 6.24 7.47 -15.26
N GLY A 194 6.30 6.87 -14.07
CA GLY A 194 5.79 7.51 -12.84
C GLY A 194 6.44 8.86 -12.57
N ARG A 195 7.75 9.01 -12.82
CA ARG A 195 8.41 10.32 -12.71
C ARG A 195 7.78 11.35 -13.66
N LYS A 196 7.59 11.01 -14.94
CA LYS A 196 6.96 11.92 -15.92
C LYS A 196 5.54 12.30 -15.54
N VAL A 197 4.75 11.34 -15.04
CA VAL A 197 3.39 11.59 -14.55
C VAL A 197 3.42 12.57 -13.38
N TRP A 198 4.29 12.35 -12.40
CA TRP A 198 4.41 13.25 -11.25
C TRP A 198 4.95 14.63 -11.63
N ASP A 199 5.94 14.70 -12.53
CA ASP A 199 6.46 15.98 -13.03
C ASP A 199 5.33 16.77 -13.73
N LEU A 200 4.49 16.09 -14.53
CA LEU A 200 3.32 16.70 -15.17
C LEU A 200 2.34 17.22 -14.10
N VAL A 201 1.96 16.39 -13.12
CA VAL A 201 1.04 16.79 -12.04
C VAL A 201 1.55 17.99 -11.22
N HIS A 202 2.87 18.13 -11.03
CA HIS A 202 3.45 19.25 -10.29
C HIS A 202 3.65 20.51 -11.13
N THR A 203 3.70 20.39 -12.46
CA THR A 203 3.94 21.52 -13.37
C THR A 203 2.64 22.01 -14.03
N ASP A 204 1.58 21.19 -14.00
CA ASP A 204 0.26 21.57 -14.49
C ASP A 204 -0.40 22.56 -13.49
N GLU A 205 -0.63 23.80 -13.93
CA GLU A 205 -1.22 24.88 -13.12
C GLU A 205 -2.76 24.79 -13.01
N ARG A 206 -3.36 23.69 -13.46
CA ARG A 206 -4.81 23.46 -13.45
C ARG A 206 -5.32 22.85 -12.15
#